data_AF-A0A925XQW1-F1
#
_entry.id   AF-A0A925XQW1-F1
#
_cell.length_a   1.000
_cell.length_b   1.000
_cell.length_c   1.000
_cell.angle_alpha   90.00
_cell.angle_beta   90.00
_cell.angle_gamma   90.00
#
_symmetry.space_group_name_H-M   'P 1'
#
loop_
_entity.id
_entity.type
_entity.pdbx_description
1 polymer ?
#
loop_
_entity_poly.entity_id
_entity_poly.type
_entity_poly.pdbx_seq_one_letter_code
_entity_poly.pdbx_strand_id
1 'polypeptide(L)'
;MRIKSIVSESMQIQRAIALIKLGARLQVLESETDLSYERLLRLYKEVQGESPARGMLPFSTDWFMTWQPNIHSSLFLNMYEYLDKTSELEEIDGIIKAYEL
;
A
#
# COMPACT_ATOMS: atom_id res chain seq x y z
N MET A 1 -21.22 -11.18 -16.84
CA MET A 1 -20.29 -10.02 -16.80
C MET A 1 -20.75 -9.11 -15.68
N ARG A 2 -20.06 -9.07 -14.52
CA ARG A 2 -20.33 -8.04 -13.51
C ARG A 2 -19.86 -6.71 -14.10
N ILE A 3 -20.79 -5.79 -14.32
CA ILE A 3 -20.47 -4.42 -14.67
C ILE A 3 -19.70 -3.87 -13.47
N LYS A 4 -18.38 -3.73 -13.58
CA LYS A 4 -17.58 -3.07 -12.54
C LYS A 4 -18.14 -1.66 -12.40
N SER A 5 -18.57 -1.29 -11.19
CA SER A 5 -19.09 0.05 -10.94
C SER A 5 -17.97 1.06 -11.18
N ILE A 6 -18.24 2.12 -11.94
CA ILE A 6 -17.28 3.21 -12.17
C ILE A 6 -16.81 3.78 -10.83
N VAL A 7 -17.69 3.79 -9.83
CA VAL A 7 -17.37 4.24 -8.46
C VAL A 7 -16.32 3.33 -7.82
N SER A 8 -16.49 2.01 -7.92
CA SER A 8 -15.51 1.05 -7.36
C SER A 8 -14.15 1.13 -8.06
N GLU A 9 -14.15 1.35 -9.38
CA GLU A 9 -12.93 1.52 -10.14
C GLU A 9 -12.20 2.82 -9.78
N SER A 10 -12.95 3.92 -9.61
CA SER A 10 -12.38 5.19 -9.14
C SER A 10 -11.78 5.07 -7.73
N MET A 11 -12.42 4.31 -6.84
CA MET A 11 -11.93 4.10 -5.48
C MET A 11 -10.60 3.31 -5.49
N GLN A 12 -10.50 2.26 -6.32
CA GLN A 12 -9.27 1.50 -6.50
C GLN A 12 -8.14 2.35 -7.06
N ILE A 13 -8.44 3.24 -8.02
CA ILE A 13 -7.45 4.17 -8.57
C ILE A 13 -6.98 5.16 -7.50
N GLN A 14 -7.89 5.71 -6.70
CA GLN A 14 -7.52 6.62 -5.61
C GLN A 14 -6.62 5.95 -4.56
N ARG A 15 -6.93 4.70 -4.17
CA ARG A 15 -6.08 3.91 -3.28
C ARG A 15 -4.69 3.66 -3.88
N ALA A 16 -4.63 3.26 -5.15
CA ALA A 16 -3.36 3.07 -5.84
C ALA A 16 -2.52 4.36 -5.85
N ILE A 17 -3.14 5.52 -6.11
CA ILE A 17 -2.44 6.82 -6.06
C ILE A 17 -1.91 7.12 -4.66
N ALA A 18 -2.70 6.89 -3.60
CA ALA A 18 -2.27 7.11 -2.22
C ALA A 18 -1.03 6.25 -1.89
N LEU A 19 -1.09 4.95 -2.19
CA LEU A 19 0.03 4.02 -1.99
C LEU A 19 1.27 4.43 -2.80
N ILE A 20 1.11 4.87 -4.05
CA ILE A 20 2.22 5.36 -4.88
C ILE A 20 2.88 6.60 -4.25
N LYS A 21 2.09 7.51 -3.67
CA LYS A 21 2.62 8.70 -2.99
C LYS A 21 3.36 8.35 -1.71
N LEU A 22 2.94 7.30 -1.01
CA LEU A 22 3.64 6.74 0.16
C LEU A 22 4.91 5.93 -0.22
N GLY A 23 5.22 5.81 -1.52
CA GLY A 23 6.39 5.07 -1.98
C GLY A 23 6.21 3.55 -2.01
N ALA A 24 4.96 3.07 -2.05
CA ALA A 24 4.68 1.65 -2.17
C ALA A 24 5.31 1.06 -3.44
N ARG A 25 5.86 -0.15 -3.31
CA ARG A 25 6.39 -0.90 -4.46
C ARG A 25 5.25 -1.50 -5.26
N LEU A 26 5.52 -1.75 -6.54
CA LEU A 26 4.54 -2.30 -7.48
C LEU A 26 3.95 -3.65 -7.02
N GLN A 27 4.73 -4.47 -6.33
CA GLN A 27 4.28 -5.74 -5.73
C GLN A 27 3.18 -5.55 -4.69
N VAL A 28 3.25 -4.49 -3.88
CA VAL A 28 2.22 -4.15 -2.90
C VAL A 28 0.98 -3.63 -3.62
N LEU A 29 1.15 -2.80 -4.66
CA LEU A 29 0.02 -2.31 -5.46
C LEU A 29 -0.73 -3.46 -6.15
N GLU A 30 -0.02 -4.51 -6.58
CA GLU A 30 -0.60 -5.69 -7.22
C GLU A 30 -1.35 -6.61 -6.23
N SER A 31 -0.90 -6.72 -4.98
CA SER A 31 -1.63 -7.51 -3.97
C SER A 31 -2.90 -6.79 -3.48
N GLU A 32 -2.87 -5.46 -3.41
CA GLU A 32 -3.92 -4.66 -2.77
C GLU A 32 -4.96 -4.08 -3.74
N THR A 33 -4.74 -4.17 -5.06
CA THR A 33 -5.67 -3.60 -6.04
C THR A 33 -6.02 -4.58 -7.16
N ASP A 34 -7.27 -4.55 -7.63
CA ASP A 34 -7.71 -5.36 -8.79
C ASP A 34 -7.31 -4.76 -10.15
N LEU A 35 -6.36 -3.82 -10.16
CA LEU A 35 -5.91 -3.14 -11.37
C LEU A 35 -4.88 -4.02 -12.10
N SER A 36 -4.93 -4.03 -13.43
CA SER A 36 -3.93 -4.75 -14.20
C SER A 36 -2.54 -4.14 -14.04
N TYR A 37 -1.51 -4.98 -14.13
CA TYR A 37 -0.11 -4.57 -14.05
C TYR A 37 0.22 -3.38 -14.99
N GLU A 38 -0.29 -3.41 -16.22
CA GLU A 38 -0.08 -2.31 -17.18
C GLU A 38 -0.70 -0.98 -16.71
N ARG A 39 -1.89 -1.02 -16.10
CA ARG A 39 -2.55 0.19 -15.57
C ARG A 39 -1.79 0.73 -14.38
N LEU A 40 -1.35 -0.13 -13.47
CA LEU A 40 -0.51 0.27 -12.32
C LEU A 40 0.82 0.88 -12.77
N LEU A 41 1.47 0.31 -13.80
CA LEU A 41 2.72 0.83 -14.33
C LEU A 41 2.55 2.22 -14.96
N ARG A 42 1.46 2.45 -15.71
CA ARG A 42 1.14 3.77 -16.26
C ARG A 42 0.84 4.77 -15.16
N LEU A 43 0.00 4.39 -14.19
CA LEU A 43 -0.36 5.24 -13.05
C LEU A 43 0.88 5.63 -12.22
N TYR A 44 1.79 4.68 -11.99
CA TYR A 44 3.05 4.94 -11.28
C TYR A 44 3.89 5.99 -12.00
N LYS A 45 4.06 5.86 -13.33
CA LYS A 45 4.81 6.83 -14.14
C LYS A 45 4.13 8.20 -14.17
N GLU A 46 2.80 8.25 -14.21
CA GLU A 46 2.04 9.50 -14.19
C GLU A 46 2.18 10.24 -12.85
N VAL A 47 2.22 9.52 -11.73
CA VAL A 47 2.29 10.14 -10.39
C VAL A 47 3.72 10.46 -9.97
N GLN A 48 4.67 9.54 -10.17
CA GLN A 48 6.06 9.69 -9.69
C GLN A 48 7.02 10.20 -10.77
N GLY A 49 6.63 10.20 -12.05
CA GLY A 49 7.50 10.63 -13.16
C GLY A 49 8.62 9.63 -13.52
N GLU A 50 8.90 8.65 -12.67
CA GLU A 50 9.96 7.65 -12.86
C GLU A 50 9.39 6.22 -13.00
N SER A 51 10.23 5.31 -13.52
CA SER A 51 9.88 3.90 -13.54
C SER A 51 10.12 3.26 -12.17
N PRO A 52 9.23 2.37 -11.70
CA PRO A 52 9.39 1.75 -10.38
C PRO A 52 10.69 0.95 -10.32
N ALA A 53 11.33 0.96 -9.14
CA ALA A 53 12.53 0.19 -8.90
C ALA A 53 12.30 -1.30 -9.17
N ARG A 54 13.14 -1.89 -10.02
CA ARG A 54 13.07 -3.32 -10.36
C ARG A 54 13.74 -4.13 -9.25
N GLY A 55 13.02 -5.08 -8.68
CA GLY A 55 13.55 -6.02 -7.69
C GLY A 55 12.45 -6.64 -6.83
N MET A 56 12.73 -7.81 -6.24
CA MET A 56 11.83 -8.42 -5.27
C MET A 56 11.91 -7.68 -3.93
N LEU A 57 10.78 -7.58 -3.21
CA LEU A 57 10.79 -7.19 -1.81
C LEU A 57 11.66 -8.18 -1.02
N PRO A 58 12.59 -7.71 -0.17
CA PRO A 58 13.25 -8.60 0.77
C PRO A 58 12.23 -9.03 1.83
N PHE A 59 12.03 -10.33 1.98
CA PHE A 59 11.05 -10.93 2.92
C PHE A 59 11.69 -11.44 4.21
N SER A 60 12.94 -11.07 4.51
CA SER A 60 13.64 -11.57 5.70
C SER A 60 13.03 -10.99 6.97
N THR A 61 12.54 -11.86 7.85
CA THR A 61 12.11 -11.49 9.20
C THR A 61 13.25 -10.89 10.04
N ASP A 62 14.49 -11.22 9.68
CA ASP A 62 15.71 -10.71 10.33
C ASP A 62 15.83 -9.18 10.26
N TRP A 63 15.18 -8.55 9.27
CA TRP A 63 15.16 -7.09 9.16
C TRP A 63 14.55 -6.45 10.43
N PHE A 64 13.48 -7.03 10.96
CA PHE A 64 12.76 -6.56 12.15
C PHE A 64 13.48 -6.83 13.47
N MET A 65 14.51 -7.67 13.47
CA MET A 65 15.28 -8.04 14.67
C MET A 65 16.36 -7.00 15.00
N THR A 66 16.64 -6.07 14.08
CA THR A 66 17.59 -4.98 14.31
C THR A 66 16.93 -3.82 15.06
N TRP A 67 17.65 -3.18 15.98
CA TRP A 67 17.08 -2.26 16.98
C TRP A 67 16.21 -1.13 16.39
N GLN A 68 16.66 -0.48 15.31
CA GLN A 68 15.95 0.66 14.72
C GLN A 68 14.70 0.21 13.93
N PRO A 69 14.79 -0.73 12.97
CA PRO A 69 13.62 -1.34 12.33
C PRO A 69 12.63 -1.96 13.31
N ASN A 70 13.11 -2.56 14.39
CA ASN A 70 12.25 -3.11 15.44
C ASN A 70 11.36 -2.02 16.04
N ILE A 71 11.96 -0.94 16.54
CA ILE A 71 11.20 0.18 17.14
C ILE A 71 10.19 0.76 16.14
N HIS A 72 10.61 1.00 14.89
CA HIS A 72 9.73 1.60 13.87
C HIS A 72 8.55 0.66 13.53
N SER A 73 8.84 -0.63 13.32
CA SER A 73 7.81 -1.61 12.99
C SER A 73 6.84 -1.88 14.14
N SER A 74 7.31 -1.89 15.39
CA SER A 74 6.45 -2.03 16.56
C SER A 74 5.53 -0.82 16.76
N LEU A 75 6.04 0.39 16.52
CA LEU A 75 5.23 1.62 16.59
C LEU A 75 4.13 1.61 15.51
N PHE A 76 4.51 1.31 14.26
CA PHE A 76 3.55 1.17 13.17
C PHE A 76 2.48 0.11 13.47
N LEU A 77 2.89 -1.07 13.94
CA LEU A 77 1.95 -2.14 14.27
C LEU A 77 0.97 -1.72 15.38
N ASN A 78 1.45 -1.00 16.40
CA ASN A 78 0.60 -0.51 17.47
C ASN A 78 -0.45 0.49 16.96
N MET A 79 -0.06 1.41 16.07
CA MET A 79 -0.98 2.36 15.43
C MET A 79 -2.03 1.64 14.59
N TYR A 80 -1.59 0.65 13.80
CA TYR A 80 -2.49 -0.18 12.99
C TYR A 80 -3.49 -0.95 13.86
N GLU A 81 -3.03 -1.65 14.89
CA GLU A 81 -3.92 -2.38 15.81
C GLU A 81 -4.91 -1.45 16.53
N TYR A 82 -4.50 -0.23 16.85
CA TYR A 82 -5.38 0.75 17.46
C TYR A 82 -6.47 1.21 16.49
N LEU A 83 -6.11 1.48 15.24
CA LEU A 83 -7.07 1.88 14.19
C LEU A 83 -8.06 0.75 13.86
N ASP A 84 -7.57 -0.48 13.76
CA ASP A 84 -8.39 -1.68 13.53
C ASP A 84 -9.43 -1.90 14.65
N LYS A 85 -9.03 -1.69 15.92
CA LYS A 85 -9.95 -1.81 17.06
C LYS A 85 -10.95 -0.65 17.19
N THR A 86 -10.60 0.53 16.70
CA THR A 86 -11.38 1.76 16.93
C THR A 86 -12.29 2.10 15.75
N SER A 87 -11.98 1.62 14.54
CA SER A 87 -12.68 2.00 13.30
C SER A 87 -12.95 0.77 12.43
N GLU A 88 -14.15 0.69 11.84
CA GLU A 88 -14.47 -0.27 10.76
C GLU A 88 -13.89 0.21 9.42
N LEU A 89 -12.56 0.24 9.32
CA LEU A 89 -11.86 0.55 8.07
C LEU A 89 -11.56 -0.74 7.31
N GLU A 90 -11.53 -0.67 5.98
CA GLU A 90 -10.93 -1.74 5.20
C GLU A 90 -9.43 -1.83 5.52
N GLU A 91 -8.88 -3.04 5.54
CA GLU A 91 -7.51 -3.36 5.95
C GLU A 91 -6.47 -2.41 5.32
N ILE A 92 -6.57 -2.18 4.01
CA ILE A 92 -5.69 -1.29 3.25
C ILE A 92 -5.79 0.18 3.69
N ASP A 93 -7.00 0.66 4.00
CA ASP A 93 -7.21 2.04 4.44
C ASP A 93 -6.70 2.23 5.87
N GLY A 94 -6.76 1.17 6.70
CA GLY A 94 -6.13 1.11 8.01
C GLY A 94 -4.60 1.18 7.92
N ILE A 95 -4.00 0.40 7.02
CA ILE A 95 -2.54 0.41 6.77
C ILE A 95 -2.07 1.78 6.28
N ILE A 96 -2.76 2.37 5.30
CA ILE A 96 -2.43 3.69 4.76
C ILE A 96 -2.45 4.74 5.87
N LYS A 97 -3.52 4.77 6.68
CA LYS A 97 -3.62 5.73 7.79
C LYS A 97 -2.59 5.48 8.89
N ALA A 98 -2.32 4.22 9.24
CA ALA A 98 -1.30 3.88 10.23
C ALA A 98 0.10 4.32 9.77
N TYR A 99 0.35 4.34 8.46
CA TYR A 99 1.63 4.77 7.90
C TYR A 99 1.78 6.30 7.82
N GLU A 100 0.67 7.05 7.79
CA GLU A 100 0.66 8.52 7.77
C GLU A 100 0.79 9.17 9.16
N LEU A 101 0.50 8.42 10.24
CA LEU A 101 0.55 8.89 11.64
C LEU A 101 1.98 8.85 12.22
#